data_AF-A0A1Y6EZE1-F1
#
_entry.id   AF-A0A1Y6EZE1-F1
#
_cell.length_a   1.000
_cell.length_b   1.000
_cell.length_c   1.000
_cell.angle_alpha   90.00
_cell.angle_beta   90.00
_cell.angle_gamma   90.00
#
_symmetry.space_group_name_H-M   'P 1'
#
loop_
_entity.id
_entity.type
_entity.pdbx_description
1 polymer ?
#
loop_
_entity_poly.entity_id
_entity_poly.type
_entity_poly.pdbx_seq_one_letter_code
_entity_poly.pdbx_strand_id
1 'polypeptide(L)'
;MAYEGGIGSTFKKLWSPELTTRAGALSAAQTASTALNIVATLSALRLWFTFGTDPLVRLIGASNPVVLTAIAQILLMFFAAALFRQGRGIIPGILATLLYFVGAILWSTPTSWIVGAVLLGAMVGGIRGAIALKRGKGFSDDVYETFA
;
A
#
# COMPACT_ATOMS: atom_id res chain seq x y z
N MET A 1 -11.91 17.37 20.43
CA MET A 1 -11.33 16.35 19.54
C MET A 1 -11.50 15.00 20.22
N ALA A 2 -12.61 14.31 19.97
CA ALA A 2 -12.89 13.03 20.62
C ALA A 2 -12.03 11.94 19.96
N TYR A 3 -11.14 11.32 20.73
CA TYR A 3 -10.48 10.07 20.36
C TYR A 3 -11.54 8.94 20.40
N GLU A 4 -12.34 8.82 19.35
CA GLU A 4 -13.07 7.58 19.07
C GLU A 4 -12.08 6.56 18.51
N GLY A 5 -11.16 6.09 19.36
CA GLY A 5 -10.07 5.18 19.03
C GLY A 5 -10.37 3.74 19.47
N GLY A 6 -11.53 3.21 19.13
CA GLY A 6 -11.80 1.77 19.28
C GLY A 6 -11.18 0.99 18.11
N ILE A 7 -10.71 -0.24 18.36
CA ILE A 7 -10.21 -1.14 17.29
C ILE A 7 -11.21 -1.22 16.12
N GLY A 8 -12.52 -1.19 16.41
CA GLY A 8 -13.58 -1.16 15.41
C GLY A 8 -13.66 0.14 14.58
N SER A 9 -13.36 1.31 15.16
CA SER A 9 -13.36 2.58 14.40
C SER A 9 -12.13 2.68 13.49
N THR A 10 -10.98 2.15 13.94
CA THR A 10 -9.75 2.09 13.13
C THR A 10 -9.90 1.11 11.97
N PHE A 11 -10.48 -0.08 12.20
CA PHE A 11 -10.80 -1.03 11.14
C PHE A 11 -11.80 -0.46 10.13
N LYS A 12 -12.82 0.26 10.61
CA LYS A 12 -13.78 0.94 9.74
C LYS A 12 -13.09 2.02 8.90
N LYS A 13 -12.21 2.83 9.48
CA LYS A 13 -11.45 3.85 8.73
C LYS A 13 -10.48 3.25 7.69
N LEU A 14 -9.96 2.05 7.93
CA LEU A 14 -9.14 1.31 6.99
C LEU A 14 -9.92 0.85 5.74
N TRP A 15 -11.11 0.28 5.94
CA TRP A 15 -11.94 -0.29 4.85
C TRP A 15 -12.87 0.72 4.18
N SER A 16 -13.33 1.70 4.95
CA SER A 16 -14.13 2.84 4.50
C SER A 16 -13.44 4.13 4.94
N PRO A 17 -12.34 4.52 4.26
CA PRO A 17 -11.72 5.82 4.52
C PRO A 17 -12.69 6.95 4.21
N GLU A 18 -12.52 8.05 4.92
CA GLU A 18 -13.27 9.26 4.67
C GLU A 18 -12.74 9.90 3.37
N LEU A 19 -13.51 9.76 2.29
CA LEU A 19 -13.15 10.24 0.95
C LEU A 19 -13.85 11.56 0.59
N THR A 20 -14.68 12.07 1.50
CA THR A 20 -15.48 13.29 1.34
C THR A 20 -14.67 14.55 1.62
N THR A 21 -13.54 14.43 2.34
CA THR A 21 -12.60 15.53 2.64
C THR A 21 -11.25 15.30 1.98
N ARG A 22 -10.51 16.37 1.64
CA ARG A 22 -9.17 16.23 1.03
C ARG A 22 -8.18 15.61 2.02
N ALA A 23 -8.29 16.01 3.29
CA ALA A 23 -7.44 15.48 4.37
C ALA A 23 -7.68 13.99 4.61
N GLY A 24 -8.94 13.53 4.57
CA GLY A 24 -9.29 12.11 4.69
C GLY A 24 -8.74 11.28 3.53
N ALA A 25 -8.87 11.78 2.30
CA ALA A 25 -8.35 11.10 1.11
C ALA A 25 -6.81 11.00 1.12
N LEU A 26 -6.11 12.05 1.59
CA LEU A 26 -4.65 12.04 1.74
C LEU A 26 -4.20 11.09 2.86
N SER A 27 -4.89 11.09 4.00
CA SER A 27 -4.62 10.16 5.11
C SER A 27 -4.75 8.70 4.67
N ALA A 28 -5.78 8.38 3.88
CA ALA A 28 -5.96 7.06 3.30
C ALA A 28 -4.80 6.67 2.37
N ALA A 29 -4.36 7.58 1.49
CA ALA A 29 -3.21 7.35 0.62
C ALA A 29 -1.90 7.14 1.40
N GLN A 30 -1.66 7.92 2.46
CA GLN A 30 -0.50 7.77 3.33
C GLN A 30 -0.54 6.46 4.15
N THR A 31 -1.73 6.00 4.53
CA THR A 31 -1.91 4.71 5.18
C THR A 31 -1.53 3.56 4.23
N ALA A 32 -1.95 3.62 2.95
CA ALA A 32 -1.51 2.66 1.94
C ALA A 32 0.00 2.74 1.66
N SER A 33 0.58 3.94 1.65
CA SER A 33 2.04 4.12 1.55
C SER A 33 2.78 3.39 2.67
N THR A 34 2.28 3.50 3.89
CA THR A 34 2.86 2.82 5.06
C THR A 34 2.72 1.31 4.94
N ALA A 35 1.54 0.82 4.56
CA ALA A 35 1.29 -0.61 4.34
C ALA A 35 2.21 -1.20 3.27
N LEU A 36 2.36 -0.53 2.12
CA LEU A 36 3.25 -0.96 1.04
C LEU A 36 4.72 -0.95 1.45
N ASN A 37 5.17 0.06 2.22
CA ASN A 37 6.54 0.09 2.75
C ASN A 37 6.81 -1.08 3.71
N ILE A 38 5.86 -1.40 4.59
CA ILE A 38 5.97 -2.54 5.50
C ILE A 38 6.09 -3.84 4.70
N VAL A 39 5.20 -4.06 3.74
CA VAL A 39 5.22 -5.27 2.90
C VAL A 39 6.50 -5.36 2.07
N ALA A 40 6.96 -4.26 1.47
CA ALA A 40 8.20 -4.24 0.69
C ALA A 40 9.42 -4.57 1.56
N THR A 41 9.49 -4.00 2.76
CA THR A 41 10.58 -4.26 3.71
C THR A 41 10.58 -5.71 4.18
N LEU A 42 9.43 -6.24 4.56
CA LEU A 42 9.30 -7.65 4.97
C LEU A 42 9.63 -8.61 3.81
N SER A 43 9.26 -8.26 2.57
CA SER A 43 9.59 -9.05 1.39
C SER A 43 11.09 -9.02 1.08
N ALA A 44 11.75 -7.87 1.24
CA ALA A 44 13.19 -7.75 1.10
C ALA A 44 13.94 -8.56 2.17
N LEU A 45 13.50 -8.47 3.43
CA LEU A 45 14.05 -9.27 4.52
C LEU A 45 13.84 -10.77 4.28
N ARG A 46 12.64 -11.19 3.84
CA ARG A 46 12.37 -12.58 3.49
C ARG A 46 13.30 -13.06 2.38
N LEU A 47 13.48 -12.29 1.31
CA LEU A 47 14.39 -12.61 0.22
C LEU A 47 15.82 -12.76 0.74
N TRP A 48 16.27 -11.82 1.57
CA TRP A 48 17.59 -11.85 2.18
C TRP A 48 17.80 -13.05 3.10
N PHE A 49 16.84 -13.39 3.97
CA PHE A 49 16.94 -14.57 4.83
C PHE A 49 16.83 -15.90 4.07
N THR A 50 16.14 -15.93 2.92
CA THR A 50 15.97 -17.14 2.12
C THR A 50 17.28 -17.53 1.40
N PHE A 51 18.00 -16.54 0.87
CA PHE A 51 19.16 -16.79 0.01
C PHE A 51 20.50 -16.38 0.64
N GLY A 52 20.52 -15.42 1.57
CA GLY A 52 21.75 -14.80 2.08
C GLY A 52 22.37 -13.81 1.09
N THR A 53 23.36 -13.04 1.55
CA THR A 53 23.97 -11.94 0.78
C THR A 53 24.77 -12.45 -0.43
N ASP A 54 25.74 -13.34 -0.24
CA ASP A 54 26.63 -13.78 -1.33
C ASP A 54 25.89 -14.55 -2.45
N PRO A 55 24.96 -15.47 -2.13
CA PRO A 55 24.18 -16.15 -3.16
C PRO A 55 23.24 -15.20 -3.90
N LEU A 56 22.67 -14.19 -3.25
CA LEU A 56 21.84 -13.18 -3.92
C LEU A 56 22.63 -12.40 -4.96
N VAL A 57 23.82 -11.90 -4.62
CA VAL A 57 24.66 -11.15 -5.56
C VAL A 57 25.01 -12.02 -6.76
N ARG A 58 25.35 -13.30 -6.53
CA ARG A 58 25.64 -14.24 -7.62
C ARG A 58 24.41 -14.53 -8.49
N LEU A 59 23.23 -14.72 -7.89
CA LEU A 59 21.99 -14.98 -8.63
C LEU A 59 21.54 -13.77 -9.44
N ILE A 60 21.77 -12.56 -8.93
CA ILE A 60 21.55 -11.30 -9.66
C ILE A 60 22.52 -11.22 -10.85
N GLY A 61 23.81 -11.46 -10.63
CA GLY A 61 24.83 -11.47 -11.69
C GLY A 61 24.61 -12.56 -12.75
N ALA A 62 23.99 -13.68 -12.36
CA ALA A 62 23.61 -14.76 -13.27
C ALA A 62 22.24 -14.52 -13.95
N SER A 63 21.62 -13.36 -13.76
CA SER A 63 20.32 -13.00 -14.32
C SER A 63 19.21 -14.02 -14.00
N ASN A 64 19.21 -14.56 -12.78
CA ASN A 64 18.19 -15.52 -12.37
C ASN A 64 16.79 -14.85 -12.42
N PRO A 65 15.86 -15.32 -13.26
CA PRO A 65 14.61 -14.63 -13.53
C PRO A 65 13.71 -14.56 -12.29
N VAL A 66 13.79 -15.55 -11.38
CA VAL A 66 12.98 -15.59 -10.16
C VAL A 66 13.43 -14.49 -9.20
N VAL A 67 14.74 -14.38 -8.96
CA VAL A 67 15.32 -13.36 -8.08
C VAL A 67 15.09 -11.95 -8.65
N LEU A 68 15.30 -11.77 -9.95
CA LEU A 68 15.06 -10.49 -10.61
C LEU A 68 13.59 -10.06 -10.54
N THR A 69 12.66 -10.99 -10.75
CA THR A 69 11.22 -10.70 -10.64
C THR A 69 10.84 -10.32 -9.20
N ALA A 70 11.38 -11.02 -8.21
CA ALA A 70 11.16 -10.70 -6.80
C ALA A 70 11.69 -9.31 -6.44
N ILE A 71 12.90 -8.95 -6.89
CA ILE A 71 13.48 -7.62 -6.68
C ILE A 71 12.64 -6.55 -7.37
N ALA A 72 12.24 -6.77 -8.64
CA ALA A 72 11.40 -5.83 -9.37
C ALA A 72 10.06 -5.58 -8.66
N GLN A 73 9.44 -6.63 -8.10
CA GLN A 73 8.22 -6.50 -7.31
C GLN A 73 8.43 -5.69 -6.02
N ILE A 74 9.52 -5.92 -5.30
CA ILE A 74 9.87 -5.15 -4.09
C ILE A 74 10.09 -3.68 -4.43
N LEU A 75 10.83 -3.40 -5.49
CA LEU A 75 11.08 -2.02 -5.96
C LEU A 75 9.78 -1.34 -6.39
N LEU A 76 8.89 -2.05 -7.08
CA LEU A 76 7.57 -1.52 -7.46
C LEU A 76 6.74 -1.14 -6.23
N MET A 77 6.78 -1.93 -5.15
CA MET A 77 6.09 -1.61 -3.90
C MET A 77 6.65 -0.36 -3.23
N PHE A 78 7.99 -0.22 -3.16
CA PHE A 78 8.62 1.01 -2.65
C PHE A 78 8.29 2.23 -3.51
N PHE A 79 8.31 2.08 -4.83
CA PHE A 79 7.96 3.15 -5.76
C PHE A 79 6.49 3.57 -5.61
N ALA A 80 5.57 2.61 -5.54
CA ALA A 80 4.16 2.87 -5.28
C ALA A 80 3.95 3.55 -3.91
N ALA A 81 4.67 3.10 -2.87
CA ALA A 81 4.61 3.70 -1.55
C ALA A 81 5.06 5.17 -1.56
N ALA A 82 6.17 5.47 -2.24
CA ALA A 82 6.68 6.84 -2.37
C ALA A 82 5.67 7.77 -3.06
N LEU A 83 5.01 7.29 -4.13
CA LEU A 83 3.99 8.05 -4.84
C LEU A 83 2.71 8.25 -4.03
N PHE A 84 2.25 7.24 -3.31
CA PHE A 84 1.07 7.36 -2.44
C PHE A 84 1.26 8.34 -1.29
N ARG A 85 2.50 8.52 -0.83
CA ARG A 85 2.84 9.54 0.17
C ARG A 85 2.49 10.96 -0.29
N GLN A 86 2.49 11.19 -1.60
CA GLN A 86 2.11 12.44 -2.24
C GLN A 86 0.65 12.44 -2.73
N GLY A 87 -0.14 11.41 -2.42
CA GLY A 87 -1.50 11.24 -2.95
C GLY A 87 -1.56 10.90 -4.44
N ARG A 88 -0.44 10.45 -5.04
CA ARG A 88 -0.31 10.10 -6.46
C ARG A 88 -0.04 8.60 -6.63
N GLY A 89 0.16 8.15 -7.86
CA GLY A 89 0.62 6.79 -8.14
C GLY A 89 -0.46 5.70 -8.12
N ILE A 90 -1.67 6.03 -8.59
CA ILE A 90 -2.79 5.07 -8.67
C ILE A 90 -2.39 3.80 -9.46
N ILE A 91 -1.80 3.96 -10.64
CA ILE A 91 -1.42 2.84 -11.52
C ILE A 91 -0.37 1.93 -10.85
N PRO A 92 0.80 2.43 -10.40
CA PRO A 92 1.76 1.58 -9.71
C PRO A 92 1.21 1.01 -8.39
N GLY A 93 0.33 1.75 -7.71
CA GLY A 93 -0.37 1.27 -6.52
C GLY A 93 -1.30 0.10 -6.76
N ILE A 94 -2.11 0.14 -7.82
CA ILE A 94 -2.98 -0.96 -8.24
C ILE A 94 -2.12 -2.19 -8.60
N LEU A 95 -1.07 -2.00 -9.41
CA LEU A 95 -0.16 -3.08 -9.79
C LEU A 95 0.50 -3.73 -8.56
N ALA A 96 1.05 -2.92 -7.65
CA ALA A 96 1.68 -3.42 -6.43
C ALA A 96 0.69 -4.19 -5.54
N THR A 97 -0.54 -3.69 -5.43
CA THR A 97 -1.60 -4.32 -4.62
C THR A 97 -2.07 -5.64 -5.23
N LEU A 98 -2.24 -5.70 -6.57
CA LEU A 98 -2.58 -6.93 -7.27
C LEU A 98 -1.48 -7.99 -7.15
N LEU A 99 -0.22 -7.58 -7.34
CA LEU A 99 0.92 -8.49 -7.18
C LEU A 99 1.05 -9.00 -5.74
N TYR A 100 0.78 -8.14 -4.75
CA TYR A 100 0.70 -8.57 -3.35
C TYR A 100 -0.42 -9.60 -3.13
N PHE A 101 -1.61 -9.35 -3.67
CA PHE A 101 -2.75 -10.26 -3.54
C PHE A 101 -2.47 -11.64 -4.16
N VAL A 102 -1.92 -11.67 -5.38
CA VAL A 102 -1.54 -12.93 -6.06
C VAL A 102 -0.46 -13.65 -5.27
N GLY A 103 0.57 -12.94 -4.81
CA GLY A 103 1.61 -13.51 -3.97
C GLY A 103 1.08 -14.07 -2.65
N ALA A 104 0.12 -13.37 -2.05
CA ALA A 104 -0.54 -13.83 -0.83
C ALA A 104 -1.34 -15.13 -1.10
N ILE A 105 -2.09 -15.24 -2.19
CA ILE A 105 -2.84 -16.46 -2.49
C ILE A 105 -1.91 -17.66 -2.70
N LEU A 106 -0.82 -17.48 -3.45
CA LEU A 106 0.05 -18.57 -3.87
C LEU A 106 0.97 -19.08 -2.75
N TRP A 107 1.32 -18.24 -1.76
CA TRP A 107 2.45 -18.53 -0.85
C TRP A 107 2.15 -18.28 0.65
N SER A 108 0.89 -18.09 1.05
CA SER A 108 0.51 -17.72 2.44
C SER A 108 0.10 -18.89 3.33
N THR A 109 0.37 -18.75 4.63
CA THR A 109 -0.15 -19.60 5.71
C THR A 109 -1.42 -18.98 6.30
N PRO A 110 -2.36 -19.74 6.90
CA PRO A 110 -3.63 -19.19 7.40
C PRO A 110 -3.50 -17.95 8.30
N THR A 111 -2.44 -17.86 9.10
CA THR A 111 -2.14 -16.70 9.94
C THR A 111 -1.76 -15.44 9.14
N SER A 112 -1.07 -15.59 8.00
CA SER A 112 -0.70 -14.46 7.14
C SER A 112 -1.88 -13.90 6.35
N TRP A 113 -3.00 -14.64 6.24
CA TRP A 113 -4.21 -14.14 5.60
C TRP A 113 -4.91 -13.05 6.43
N ILE A 114 -4.91 -13.15 7.76
CA ILE A 114 -5.56 -12.15 8.64
C ILE A 114 -4.83 -10.81 8.52
N VAL A 115 -3.51 -10.81 8.70
CA VAL A 115 -2.69 -9.61 8.56
C VAL A 115 -2.73 -9.11 7.11
N GLY A 116 -2.71 -10.02 6.14
CA GLY A 116 -2.80 -9.69 4.72
C GLY A 116 -4.12 -9.03 4.33
N ALA A 117 -5.25 -9.46 4.89
CA ALA A 117 -6.55 -8.85 4.64
C ALA A 117 -6.62 -7.41 5.15
N VAL A 118 -6.03 -7.12 6.32
CA VAL A 118 -5.93 -5.75 6.86
C VAL A 118 -5.09 -4.86 5.96
N LEU A 119 -3.93 -5.36 5.54
CA LEU A 119 -3.02 -4.63 4.64
C LEU A 119 -3.65 -4.40 3.26
N LEU A 120 -4.39 -5.37 2.74
CA LEU A 120 -5.16 -5.22 1.50
C LEU A 120 -6.25 -4.16 1.64
N GLY A 121 -7.00 -4.17 2.75
CA GLY A 121 -7.98 -3.13 3.05
C GLY A 121 -7.34 -1.73 3.04
N ALA A 122 -6.18 -1.58 3.69
CA ALA A 122 -5.40 -0.34 3.68
C ALA A 122 -4.98 0.10 2.28
N MET A 123 -4.47 -0.82 1.47
CA MET A 123 -4.01 -0.55 0.10
C MET A 123 -5.17 -0.14 -0.82
N VAL A 124 -6.28 -0.87 -0.77
CA VAL A 124 -7.50 -0.55 -1.54
C VAL A 124 -8.09 0.79 -1.09
N GLY A 125 -8.13 1.04 0.21
CA GLY A 125 -8.55 2.33 0.78
C GLY A 125 -7.70 3.50 0.28
N GLY A 126 -6.36 3.34 0.26
CA GLY A 126 -5.47 4.39 -0.26
C GLY A 126 -5.49 4.54 -1.78
N ILE A 127 -5.74 3.48 -2.55
CA ILE A 127 -6.02 3.59 -3.99
C ILE A 127 -7.26 4.48 -4.22
N ARG A 128 -8.34 4.24 -3.46
CA ARG A 128 -9.56 5.06 -3.54
C ARG A 128 -9.30 6.51 -3.12
N GLY A 129 -8.48 6.73 -2.08
CA GLY A 129 -8.00 8.04 -1.66
C GLY A 129 -7.24 8.78 -2.78
N ALA A 130 -6.28 8.12 -3.42
CA ALA A 130 -5.52 8.70 -4.52
C ALA A 130 -6.40 8.99 -5.77
N ILE A 131 -7.40 8.15 -6.04
CA ILE A 131 -8.39 8.41 -7.11
C ILE A 131 -9.22 9.65 -6.80
N ALA A 132 -9.70 9.80 -5.56
CA ALA A 132 -10.45 10.98 -5.14
C ALA A 132 -9.61 12.26 -5.27
N LEU A 133 -8.35 12.22 -4.81
CA LEU A 133 -7.41 13.35 -4.95
C LEU A 133 -7.13 13.70 -6.41
N LYS A 134 -6.97 12.70 -7.29
CA LYS A 134 -6.77 12.93 -8.73
C LYS A 134 -8.01 13.56 -9.39
N ARG A 135 -9.22 13.22 -8.96
CA ARG A 135 -10.45 13.83 -9.46
C ARG A 135 -10.57 15.30 -9.06
N GLY A 136 -10.07 15.67 -7.89
CA GLY A 136 -9.88 17.07 -7.47
C GLY A 136 -11.17 17.90 -7.32
N LYS A 137 -12.35 17.27 -7.33
CA LYS A 137 -13.67 17.91 -7.20
C LYS A 137 -14.60 17.03 -6.39
N GLY A 138 -15.57 17.63 -5.71
CA GLY A 138 -16.60 16.93 -4.94
C GLY A 138 -16.20 16.67 -3.49
N PHE A 139 -15.22 17.43 -2.97
CA PHE A 139 -14.92 17.44 -1.55
C PHE A 139 -15.89 18.40 -0.84
N SER A 140 -16.35 18.02 0.36
CA SER A 140 -17.17 18.91 1.20
C SER A 140 -16.43 20.20 1.55
N ASP A 141 -15.10 20.13 1.60
CA ASP A 141 -14.22 21.27 1.89
C ASP A 141 -14.27 22.32 0.77
N ASP A 142 -14.54 21.91 -0.48
CA ASP A 142 -14.64 22.82 -1.63
C ASP A 142 -15.85 23.78 -1.49
N VAL A 143 -16.88 23.39 -0.73
CA VAL A 143 -18.11 24.17 -0.53
C VAL A 143 -17.91 25.25 0.53
N TYR A 144 -17.09 24.99 1.56
CA TYR A 144 -16.80 25.96 2.62
C TYR A 144 -15.89 27.11 2.15
N GLU A 145 -14.99 26.89 1.20
CA GLU A 145 -14.16 27.97 0.61
C GLU A 145 -14.98 28.95 -0.27
N THR A 146 -16.11 28.52 -0.82
CA THR A 146 -16.98 29.37 -1.67
C THR A 146 -17.93 30.31 -0.91
N PHE A 147 -18.02 30.21 0.41
CA PHE A 147 -18.87 31.07 1.24
C PHE A 147 -18.07 32.02 2.16
N ALA A 148 -16.77 32.19 1.91
CA ALA A 148 -15.91 33.14 2.61
C ALA A 148 -15.70 34.42 1.78
#